data_AF-F6EL02-F1
#
_entry.id   AF-F6EL02-F1
#
_cell.length_a   1.000
_cell.length_b   1.000
_cell.length_c   1.000
_cell.angle_alpha   90.00
_cell.angle_beta   90.00
_cell.angle_gamma   90.00
#
_symmetry.space_group_name_H-M   'P 1'
#
loop_
_entity.id
_entity.type
_entity.pdbx_description
1 polymer ?
#
loop_
_entity_poly.entity_id
_entity_poly.type
_entity_poly.pdbx_seq_one_letter_code
_entity_poly.pdbx_strand_id
1 'polypeptide(L)'
;MTIAHFNALSAERAAAMVSRCANIPRWADAIVARRPFPTAERLLEFAERASMCWTPEEVAAALARHPQFSERVVSMTGHADGSAASAGPQSPAAQSHELRTLAMHRLEWLFGT
;
A
#
# COMPACT_ATOMS: atom_id res chain seq x y z
N MET A 1 5.87 13.19 -6.40
CA MET A 1 7.01 12.59 -7.14
C MET A 1 6.60 12.40 -8.59
N THR A 2 7.40 12.81 -9.57
CA THR A 2 7.03 12.62 -10.99
C THR A 2 7.33 11.19 -11.46
N ILE A 3 6.58 10.72 -12.46
CA ILE A 3 6.79 9.38 -13.03
C ILE A 3 8.17 9.23 -13.68
N ALA A 4 8.67 10.29 -14.33
CA ALA A 4 9.99 10.32 -14.92
C ALA A 4 11.09 10.15 -13.86
N HIS A 5 10.95 10.81 -12.70
CA HIS A 5 11.89 10.64 -11.60
C HIS A 5 11.86 9.20 -11.08
N PHE A 6 10.66 8.62 -10.88
CA PHE A 6 10.54 7.24 -10.41
C PHE A 6 11.14 6.21 -11.40
N ASN A 7 10.95 6.43 -12.70
CA ASN A 7 11.56 5.59 -13.74
C ASN A 7 13.10 5.70 -13.75
N ALA A 8 13.66 6.86 -13.37
CA ALA A 8 15.09 7.10 -13.32
C ALA A 8 15.78 6.58 -12.03
N LEU A 9 15.02 6.21 -10.99
CA LEU A 9 15.59 5.68 -9.76
C LEU A 9 16.22 4.30 -9.97
N SER A 10 17.29 4.01 -9.22
CA SER A 10 17.82 2.66 -9.04
C SER A 10 16.73 1.71 -8.55
N ALA A 11 16.78 0.44 -8.96
CA ALA A 11 15.79 -0.58 -8.55
C ALA A 11 15.61 -0.63 -7.02
N GLU A 12 16.70 -0.58 -6.26
CA GLU A 12 16.69 -0.58 -4.80
C GLU A 12 15.94 0.62 -4.21
N ARG A 13 16.17 1.83 -4.77
CA ARG A 13 15.50 3.05 -4.29
C ARG A 13 14.01 3.06 -4.62
N ALA A 14 13.66 2.63 -5.83
CA ALA A 14 12.27 2.50 -6.24
C ALA A 14 11.53 1.45 -5.39
N ALA A 15 12.15 0.31 -5.13
CA ALA A 15 11.60 -0.73 -4.26
C ALA A 15 11.41 -0.20 -2.83
N ALA A 16 12.43 0.44 -2.26
CA ALA A 16 12.36 1.00 -0.90
C ALA A 16 11.27 2.09 -0.77
N MET A 17 11.01 2.85 -1.83
CA MET A 17 9.89 3.80 -1.84
C MET A 17 8.55 3.09 -1.81
N VAL A 18 8.34 2.13 -2.72
CA VAL A 18 7.08 1.38 -2.80
C VAL A 18 6.83 0.57 -1.53
N SER A 19 7.88 0.00 -0.93
CA SER A 19 7.80 -0.73 0.35
C SER A 19 7.35 0.14 1.54
N ARG A 20 7.44 1.47 1.46
CA ARG A 20 6.86 2.38 2.47
C ARG A 20 5.34 2.50 2.36
N CYS A 21 4.77 2.23 1.19
CA CYS A 21 3.32 2.20 1.00
C CYS A 21 2.73 0.91 1.56
N ALA A 22 3.31 -0.23 1.21
CA ALA A 22 3.02 -1.53 1.79
C ALA A 22 4.30 -2.36 1.87
N ASN A 23 4.58 -2.94 3.04
CA ASN A 23 5.76 -3.78 3.26
C ASN A 23 5.54 -5.21 2.70
N ILE A 24 5.22 -5.30 1.41
CA ILE A 24 5.05 -6.54 0.65
C ILE A 24 6.15 -6.56 -0.42
N PRO A 25 7.27 -7.28 -0.18
CA PRO A 25 8.45 -7.24 -1.04
C PRO A 25 8.14 -7.62 -2.50
N ARG A 26 7.31 -8.65 -2.69
CA ARG A 26 6.92 -9.12 -4.04
C ARG A 26 6.16 -8.08 -4.84
N TRP A 27 5.34 -7.28 -4.16
CA TRP A 27 4.57 -6.22 -4.80
C TRP A 27 5.47 -5.04 -5.22
N ALA A 28 6.41 -4.64 -4.35
CA ALA A 28 7.41 -3.63 -4.68
C ALA A 28 8.30 -4.07 -5.85
N ASP A 29 8.78 -5.31 -5.84
CA ASP A 29 9.59 -5.88 -6.92
C ASP A 29 8.83 -5.92 -8.25
N ALA A 30 7.56 -6.36 -8.24
CA ALA A 30 6.72 -6.39 -9.44
C ALA A 30 6.53 -4.99 -10.06
N ILE A 31 6.34 -3.95 -9.25
CA ILE A 31 6.22 -2.57 -9.72
C ILE A 31 7.55 -2.09 -10.31
N VAL A 32 8.67 -2.36 -9.64
CA VAL A 32 10.01 -1.95 -10.08
C VAL A 32 10.42 -2.63 -11.38
N ALA A 33 10.11 -3.92 -11.52
CA ALA A 33 10.39 -4.74 -12.70
C ALA A 33 9.55 -4.31 -13.93
N ARG A 34 8.38 -3.70 -13.71
CA ARG A 34 7.49 -3.26 -14.80
C ARG A 34 7.89 -1.93 -15.43
N ARG A 35 8.76 -1.17 -14.78
CA ARG A 35 9.28 0.12 -15.27
C ARG A 35 9.93 -0.05 -16.65
N PRO A 36 9.85 0.97 -17.52
CA PRO A 36 9.29 2.30 -17.28
C PRO A 36 7.76 2.37 -17.40
N PHE A 37 7.13 3.23 -16.59
CA PHE A 37 5.72 3.57 -16.70
C PHE A 37 5.52 4.89 -17.47
N PRO A 38 4.53 4.99 -18.37
CA PRO A 38 4.30 6.21 -19.14
C PRO A 38 3.64 7.33 -18.33
N THR A 39 2.79 7.00 -17.35
CA THR A 39 2.09 7.96 -16.48
C THR A 39 1.98 7.43 -15.05
N ALA A 40 1.72 8.33 -14.09
CA ALA A 40 1.42 7.96 -12.70
C ALA A 40 0.17 7.08 -12.61
N GLU A 41 -0.87 7.38 -13.39
CA GLU A 41 -2.10 6.58 -13.47
C GLU A 41 -1.80 5.12 -13.87
N ARG A 42 -0.93 4.91 -14.87
CA ARG A 42 -0.55 3.54 -15.29
C ARG A 42 0.23 2.78 -14.22
N LEU A 43 1.00 3.48 -13.40
CA LEU A 43 1.65 2.89 -12.23
C LEU A 43 0.61 2.49 -11.18
N LEU A 44 -0.35 3.37 -10.88
CA LEU A 44 -1.41 3.13 -9.91
C LEU A 44 -2.31 1.96 -10.33
N GLU A 45 -2.75 1.91 -11.59
CA GLU A 45 -3.53 0.79 -12.14
C GLU A 45 -2.77 -0.53 -12.03
N PHE A 46 -1.46 -0.54 -12.33
CA PHE A 46 -0.66 -1.75 -12.22
C PHE A 46 -0.49 -2.17 -10.75
N ALA A 47 -0.22 -1.21 -9.87
CA ALA A 47 -0.04 -1.45 -8.44
C ALA A 47 -1.33 -1.99 -7.79
N GLU A 48 -2.49 -1.45 -8.17
CA GLU A 48 -3.80 -1.93 -7.73
C GLU A 48 -4.02 -3.38 -8.16
N ARG A 49 -3.80 -3.70 -9.45
CA ARG A 49 -3.94 -5.07 -9.95
C ARG A 49 -3.00 -6.04 -9.24
N ALA A 50 -1.74 -5.64 -9.03
CA ALA A 50 -0.75 -6.46 -8.32
C ALA A 50 -1.14 -6.68 -6.84
N SER A 51 -1.86 -5.75 -6.22
CA SER A 51 -2.35 -5.90 -4.85
C SER A 51 -3.52 -6.87 -4.68
N MET A 52 -4.24 -7.19 -5.76
CA MET A 52 -5.32 -8.20 -5.72
C MET A 52 -4.81 -9.62 -5.48
N CYS A 53 -3.52 -9.87 -5.74
CA CYS A 53 -2.88 -11.17 -5.54
C CYS A 53 -2.22 -11.33 -4.17
N TRP A 54 -2.40 -10.39 -3.24
CA TRP A 54 -1.85 -10.51 -1.89
C TRP A 54 -2.49 -11.64 -1.12
N THR A 55 -1.64 -12.45 -0.50
CA THR A 55 -2.09 -13.49 0.41
C THR A 55 -2.36 -12.91 1.80
N PRO A 56 -3.26 -13.52 2.58
CA PRO A 56 -3.52 -13.08 3.95
C PRO A 56 -2.28 -13.15 4.85
N GLU A 57 -1.34 -14.06 4.56
CA GLU A 57 -0.07 -14.17 5.28
C GLU A 57 0.86 -12.98 5.00
N GLU A 58 0.96 -12.55 3.74
CA GLU A 58 1.72 -11.35 3.36
C GLU A 58 1.14 -10.08 3.99
N VAL A 59 -0.20 -9.98 4.03
CA VAL A 59 -0.90 -8.87 4.67
C VAL A 59 -0.64 -8.86 6.18
N ALA A 60 -0.79 -10.01 6.85
CA ALA A 60 -0.53 -10.12 8.28
C ALA A 60 0.93 -9.76 8.62
N ALA A 61 1.90 -10.23 7.82
CA ALA A 61 3.31 -9.90 8.00
C ALA A 61 3.60 -8.40 7.75
N ALA A 62 2.94 -7.79 6.77
CA ALA A 62 3.05 -6.36 6.50
C ALA A 62 2.47 -5.53 7.66
N LEU A 63 1.32 -5.92 8.21
CA LEU A 63 0.70 -5.26 9.37
C LEU A 63 1.52 -5.44 10.65
N ALA A 64 2.06 -6.64 10.90
CA ALA A 64 2.86 -6.94 12.08
C ALA A 64 4.15 -6.10 12.17
N ARG A 65 4.73 -5.73 11.02
CA ARG A 65 5.94 -4.88 10.94
C ARG A 65 5.64 -3.39 11.06
N HIS A 66 4.36 -3.01 11.16
CA HIS A 66 3.93 -1.64 11.36
C HIS A 66 2.98 -1.48 12.56
N PRO A 67 3.49 -1.23 13.78
CA PRO A 67 2.64 -0.94 14.94
C PRO A 67 1.68 0.25 14.74
N GLN A 68 2.07 1.21 13.90
CA GLN A 68 1.27 2.39 13.54
C GLN A 68 0.23 2.15 12.40
N PHE A 69 0.22 0.98 11.77
CA PHE A 69 -0.92 0.54 10.94
C PHE A 69 -2.01 -0.04 11.84
N SER A 70 -1.64 -0.83 12.85
CA SER A 70 -2.57 -1.37 13.86
C SER A 70 -3.38 -0.28 14.57
N GLU A 71 -2.85 0.94 14.68
CA GLU A 71 -3.55 2.07 15.33
C GLU A 71 -4.27 3.01 14.34
N ARG A 72 -3.96 3.02 13.03
CA ARG A 72 -4.61 3.93 12.06
C ARG A 72 -5.85 3.37 11.37
N VAL A 73 -6.08 2.06 11.47
CA VAL A 73 -7.36 1.45 11.09
C VAL A 73 -8.55 2.15 11.78
N VAL A 74 -8.31 2.73 12.96
CA VAL A 74 -9.33 3.38 13.78
C VAL A 74 -9.66 4.83 13.36
N SER A 75 -8.93 5.46 12.42
CA SER A 75 -9.03 6.92 12.24
C SER A 75 -9.12 7.45 10.80
N MET A 76 -9.37 6.61 9.79
CA MET A 76 -9.55 7.07 8.40
C MET A 76 -10.93 6.79 7.78
N THR A 77 -11.95 6.59 8.62
CA THR A 77 -13.35 6.78 8.23
C THR A 77 -13.95 7.87 9.11
N GLY A 78 -13.75 9.13 8.69
CA GLY A 78 -14.43 10.26 9.29
C GLY A 78 -15.89 10.32 8.84
N HIS A 79 -16.76 9.60 9.55
CA HIS A 79 -18.14 10.06 9.80
C HIS A 79 -18.46 9.83 11.27
N ALA A 80 -19.18 10.79 11.83
CA ALA A 80 -19.35 11.07 13.23
C ALA A 80 -19.88 9.93 14.13
N ASP A 81 -19.62 10.15 15.41
CA ASP A 81 -20.28 9.62 16.60
C ASP A 81 -19.75 8.31 17.18
N GLY A 82 -19.73 8.29 18.52
CA GLY A 82 -18.84 7.48 19.31
C GLY A 82 -19.12 6.00 19.22
N SER A 83 -18.06 5.22 19.15
CA SER A 83 -17.96 3.92 19.80
C SER A 83 -16.50 3.50 19.77
N ALA A 84 -15.96 3.19 20.96
CA ALA A 84 -14.77 2.37 21.07
C ALA A 84 -15.08 1.02 20.40
N ALA A 85 -14.82 0.91 19.11
CA ALA A 85 -15.00 -0.31 18.35
C ALA A 85 -13.90 -1.28 18.79
N SER A 86 -14.30 -2.16 19.69
CA SER A 86 -13.68 -3.42 20.09
C SER A 86 -12.52 -3.86 19.19
N ALA A 87 -11.34 -3.98 19.80
CA ALA A 87 -10.19 -4.73 19.28
C ALA A 87 -10.52 -6.24 19.20
N GLY A 88 -11.53 -6.61 18.39
CA GLY A 88 -11.77 -7.98 17.98
C GLY A 88 -10.83 -8.36 16.84
N PRO A 89 -10.52 -9.66 16.66
CA PRO A 89 -9.71 -10.11 15.52
C PRO A 89 -10.45 -9.78 14.22
N GLN A 90 -9.94 -8.81 13.45
CA GLN A 90 -10.43 -8.54 12.10
C GLN A 90 -10.16 -9.78 11.23
N SER A 91 -11.14 -10.19 10.42
CA SER A 91 -10.96 -11.29 9.47
C SER A 91 -9.82 -11.00 8.49
N PRO A 92 -9.07 -12.02 8.03
CA PRO A 92 -7.93 -11.83 7.12
C PRO A 92 -8.32 -11.11 5.82
N ALA A 93 -9.54 -11.33 5.32
CA ALA A 93 -10.06 -10.63 4.14
C ALA A 93 -10.27 -9.12 4.38
N ALA A 94 -10.73 -8.73 5.58
CA ALA A 94 -10.93 -7.32 5.93
C ALA A 94 -9.58 -6.60 6.04
N GLN A 95 -8.60 -7.22 6.71
CA GLN A 95 -7.23 -6.71 6.80
C GLN A 95 -6.58 -6.56 5.42
N SER A 96 -6.83 -7.50 4.52
CA SER A 96 -6.30 -7.45 3.14
C SER A 96 -6.88 -6.29 2.35
N HIS A 97 -8.19 -6.09 2.43
CA HIS A 97 -8.87 -4.97 1.78
C HIS A 97 -8.36 -3.62 2.29
N GLU A 98 -8.22 -3.48 3.59
CA GLU A 98 -7.82 -2.24 4.24
C GLU A 98 -6.36 -1.87 3.97
N LEU A 99 -5.44 -2.84 4.10
CA LEU A 99 -4.03 -2.62 3.76
C LEU A 99 -3.88 -2.20 2.29
N ARG A 100 -4.68 -2.81 1.40
CA ARG A 100 -4.70 -2.45 -0.02
C ARG A 100 -5.14 -1.00 -0.23
N THR A 101 -6.26 -0.60 0.38
CA THR A 101 -6.76 0.78 0.29
C THR A 101 -5.73 1.79 0.79
N LEU A 102 -5.09 1.51 1.93
CA LEU A 102 -4.04 2.37 2.48
C LEU A 102 -2.79 2.43 1.58
N ALA A 103 -2.38 1.30 1.00
CA ALA A 103 -1.25 1.24 0.09
C ALA A 103 -1.48 2.07 -1.18
N MET A 104 -2.69 1.99 -1.75
CA MET A 104 -3.09 2.79 -2.91
C MET A 104 -3.10 4.27 -2.56
N HIS A 105 -3.75 4.66 -1.46
CA HIS A 105 -3.82 6.06 -1.05
C HIS A 105 -2.43 6.67 -0.80
N ARG A 106 -1.50 5.90 -0.23
CA ARG A 106 -0.10 6.34 -0.06
C ARG A 106 0.66 6.45 -1.38
N LEU A 107 0.45 5.51 -2.31
CA LEU A 107 1.03 5.63 -3.65
C LEU A 107 0.48 6.87 -4.36
N GLU A 108 -0.83 7.07 -4.33
CA GLU A 108 -1.47 8.26 -4.88
C GLU A 108 -0.85 9.53 -4.28
N TRP A 109 -0.67 9.59 -2.96
CA TRP A 109 -0.03 10.73 -2.29
C TRP A 109 1.46 10.91 -2.67
N LEU A 110 2.18 9.83 -2.95
CA LEU A 110 3.56 9.91 -3.45
C LEU A 110 3.61 10.45 -4.89
N PHE A 111 2.60 10.14 -5.71
CA PHE A 111 2.57 10.41 -7.15
C PHE A 111 1.64 11.56 -7.58
N GLY A 112 0.85 12.12 -6.66
CA GLY A 112 0.05 13.34 -6.83
C GLY A 112 -0.10 14.07 -5.48
N THR A 113 -0.09 15.39 -5.39
CA THR A 113 0.03 16.47 -6.39
C THR A 113 1.48 16.81 -6.77
#